data_AF-A0A924ETA2-F1
#
_entry.id   AF-A0A924ETA2-F1
#
_cell.length_a   1.000
_cell.length_b   1.000
_cell.length_c   1.000
_cell.angle_alpha   90.00
_cell.angle_beta   90.00
_cell.angle_gamma   90.00
#
_symmetry.space_group_name_H-M   'P 1'
#
loop_
_entity.id
_entity.type
_entity.pdbx_description
1 polymer ?
#
loop_
_entity_poly.entity_id
_entity_poly.type
_entity_poly.pdbx_seq_one_letter_code
_entity_poly.pdbx_strand_id
1 'polypeptide(L)'
;MSRPHWSYVAMLAFCLAGTLPLIPAFRLRVLQQPRRLLLTILAAGAPLLVWDLYATRVGHWRFDEAQTLPWRVAGLPLEEIAFFVVIPLAAVLTYEAVRAARRRDPAGRPPQLREV
;
A
#
# COMPACT_ATOMS: atom_id res chain seq x y z
N MET A 1 10.72 -12.15 -26.04
CA MET A 1 11.15 -10.95 -25.30
C MET A 1 10.81 -11.15 -23.84
N SER A 2 11.71 -11.75 -23.06
CA SER A 2 11.55 -11.98 -21.62
C SER A 2 11.54 -10.63 -20.91
N ARG A 3 10.35 -10.16 -20.53
CA ARG A 3 10.18 -8.88 -19.82
C ARG A 3 10.64 -9.08 -18.36
N PRO A 4 11.29 -8.07 -17.77
CA PRO A 4 12.15 -8.27 -16.62
C PRO A 4 11.30 -8.46 -15.34
N HIS A 5 11.83 -9.25 -14.40
CA HIS A 5 11.31 -9.69 -13.09
C HIS A 5 10.89 -8.59 -12.08
N TRP A 6 10.33 -7.48 -12.56
CA TRP A 6 10.16 -6.24 -11.79
C TRP A 6 8.74 -5.72 -11.79
N SER A 7 7.79 -6.38 -12.46
CA SER A 7 6.40 -5.89 -12.55
C SER A 7 5.79 -5.70 -11.16
N TYR A 8 6.00 -6.66 -10.24
CA TYR A 8 5.49 -6.53 -8.89
C TYR A 8 6.18 -5.37 -8.14
N VAL A 9 7.52 -5.32 -8.18
CA VAL A 9 8.27 -4.21 -7.58
C VAL A 9 7.83 -2.86 -8.13
N ALA A 10 7.64 -2.75 -9.45
CA ALA A 10 7.21 -1.56 -10.13
C ALA A 10 5.80 -1.12 -9.69
N MET A 11 4.88 -2.06 -9.49
CA MET A 11 3.56 -1.78 -8.93
C MET A 11 3.67 -1.21 -7.51
N LEU A 12 4.49 -1.81 -6.64
CA LEU A 12 4.70 -1.30 -5.28
C LEU A 12 5.34 0.08 -5.28
N ALA A 13 6.35 0.28 -6.13
CA ALA A 13 7.00 1.57 -6.32
C ALA A 13 6.02 2.61 -6.84
N PHE A 14 5.12 2.25 -7.76
CA PHE A 14 4.06 3.12 -8.25
C PHE A 14 3.09 3.52 -7.13
N CYS A 15 2.64 2.58 -6.30
CA CYS A 15 1.80 2.88 -5.14
C CYS A 15 2.48 3.85 -4.16
N LEU A 16 3.77 3.64 -3.88
CA LEU A 16 4.55 4.54 -3.03
C LEU A 16 4.74 5.90 -3.69
N ALA A 17 5.05 5.95 -4.98
CA ALA A 17 5.21 7.19 -5.73
C ALA A 17 3.91 8.01 -5.78
N GLY A 18 2.76 7.35 -5.85
CA GLY A 18 1.45 8.02 -5.79
C GLY A 18 1.08 8.50 -4.39
N THR A 19 1.48 7.78 -3.33
CA THR A 19 1.02 8.07 -1.95
C THR A 19 1.98 8.88 -1.11
N LEU A 20 3.31 8.73 -1.29
CA LEU A 20 4.31 9.48 -0.53
C LEU A 20 4.25 11.00 -0.73
N PRO A 21 4.00 11.55 -1.94
CA PRO A 21 3.85 13.00 -2.13
C PRO A 21 2.67 13.62 -1.35
N LEU A 22 1.71 12.81 -0.88
CA LEU A 22 0.63 13.30 -0.02
C LEU A 22 1.16 13.84 1.32
N ILE A 23 2.29 13.32 1.80
CA ILE A 23 2.90 13.73 3.07
C ILE A 23 3.23 15.23 3.04
N PRO A 24 4.08 15.74 2.11
CA PRO A 24 4.34 17.17 2.02
C PRO A 24 3.11 17.96 1.54
N ALA A 25 2.32 17.44 0.59
CA ALA A 25 1.17 18.17 0.02
C ALA A 25 0.09 18.51 1.08
N PHE A 26 -0.18 17.58 2.01
CA PHE A 26 -1.17 17.77 3.08
C PHE A 26 -0.55 18.06 4.45
N ARG A 27 0.79 18.12 4.54
CA ARG A 27 1.55 18.27 5.80
C ARG A 27 1.19 17.18 6.83
N LEU A 28 1.10 15.94 6.35
CA LEU A 28 0.73 14.79 7.18
C LEU A 28 1.83 14.48 8.20
N ARG A 29 1.44 14.18 9.44
CA ARG A 29 2.35 13.81 10.53
C ARG A 29 2.35 12.31 10.84
N VAL A 30 1.94 11.49 9.87
CA VAL A 30 1.80 10.03 10.03
C VAL A 30 3.14 9.39 10.41
N LEU A 31 4.23 9.80 9.76
CA LEU A 31 5.58 9.28 10.04
C LEU A 31 6.14 9.68 11.42
N GLN A 32 5.54 10.68 12.09
CA GLN A 32 5.95 11.11 13.44
C GLN A 32 5.39 10.20 14.54
N GLN A 33 4.49 9.28 14.21
CA GLN A 33 3.87 8.34 15.16
C GLN A 33 4.19 6.89 14.78
N PRO A 34 5.48 6.49 14.76
CA PRO A 34 5.91 5.20 14.20
C PRO A 34 5.27 4.00 14.91
N ARG A 35 5.06 4.08 16.24
CA ARG A 35 4.41 3.00 16.99
C ARG A 35 2.96 2.76 16.54
N ARG A 36 2.19 3.83 16.31
CA ARG A 36 0.79 3.71 15.87
C ARG A 36 0.72 3.23 14.43
N LEU A 37 1.56 3.78 13.56
CA LEU A 37 1.66 3.34 12.17
C LEU A 37 2.03 1.85 12.09
N LEU A 38 3.04 1.43 12.85
CA LEU A 38 3.45 0.03 12.90
C LEU A 38 2.32 -0.87 13.41
N LEU A 39 1.63 -0.49 14.48
CA LEU A 39 0.49 -1.26 14.99
C LEU A 39 -0.63 -1.37 13.94
N THR A 40 -0.93 -0.29 13.20
CA THR A 40 -1.93 -0.34 12.12
C THR A 40 -1.49 -1.26 10.98
N ILE A 41 -0.22 -1.16 10.54
CA ILE A 41 0.33 -2.02 9.50
C ILE A 41 0.29 -3.49 9.95
N LEU A 42 0.70 -3.79 11.18
CA LEU A 42 0.68 -5.15 11.70
C LEU A 42 -0.76 -5.67 11.86
N ALA A 43 -1.67 -4.86 12.37
CA ALA A 43 -3.07 -5.25 12.53
C ALA A 43 -3.75 -5.54 11.18
N ALA A 44 -3.46 -4.75 10.15
CA ALA A 44 -4.02 -4.94 8.82
C ALA A 44 -3.30 -6.03 8.01
N GLY A 45 -1.98 -6.05 8.06
CA GLY A 45 -1.14 -6.89 7.21
C GLY A 45 -0.88 -8.29 7.77
N ALA A 46 -0.69 -8.45 9.09
CA ALA A 46 -0.26 -9.74 9.65
C ALA A 46 -1.28 -10.88 9.46
N PRO A 47 -2.60 -10.68 9.70
CA PRO A 47 -3.58 -11.76 9.48
C PRO A 47 -3.61 -12.22 8.02
N LEU A 48 -3.49 -11.27 7.08
CA LEU A 48 -3.51 -11.55 5.65
C LEU A 48 -2.20 -12.22 5.18
N LEU A 49 -1.05 -11.80 5.72
CA LEU A 49 0.23 -12.46 5.45
C LEU A 49 0.24 -13.90 5.96
N VAL A 50 -0.31 -14.16 7.15
CA VAL A 50 -0.43 -15.52 7.70
C VAL A 50 -1.34 -16.38 6.82
N TRP A 51 -2.45 -15.81 6.37
CA TRP A 51 -3.35 -16.49 5.42
C TRP A 51 -2.66 -16.79 4.08
N ASP A 52 -1.93 -15.82 3.52
CA ASP A 52 -1.24 -15.98 2.24
C ASP A 52 -0.12 -17.03 2.30
N LEU A 53 0.62 -17.07 3.42
CA LEU A 53 1.56 -18.15 3.72
C LEU A 53 0.88 -19.52 3.75
N TYR A 54 -0.28 -19.62 4.39
CA TYR A 54 -1.05 -20.86 4.42
C TYR A 54 -1.53 -21.27 3.02
N ALA A 55 -2.16 -20.35 2.30
CA ALA A 55 -2.73 -20.62 0.98
C ALA A 55 -1.67 -21.06 -0.04
N THR A 56 -0.51 -20.41 -0.02
CA THR A 56 0.62 -20.75 -0.90
C THR A 56 1.23 -22.11 -0.55
N ARG A 57 1.33 -22.45 0.75
CA ARG A 57 1.84 -23.76 1.19
C ARG A 57 0.91 -24.91 0.82
N VAL A 58 -0.40 -24.70 0.89
CA VAL A 58 -1.42 -25.68 0.47
C VAL A 58 -1.51 -25.76 -1.07
N GLY A 59 -0.95 -24.78 -1.78
CA GLY A 59 -0.98 -24.73 -3.24
C GLY A 59 -2.29 -24.21 -3.81
N HIS A 60 -3.08 -23.46 -3.02
CA HIS A 60 -4.28 -22.79 -3.52
C HIS A 60 -3.95 -21.78 -4.63
N TRP A 61 -2.81 -21.12 -4.53
CA TRP A 61 -2.24 -20.32 -5.61
C TRP A 61 -0.71 -20.31 -5.54
N ARG A 62 -0.09 -19.77 -6.59
CA ARG A 62 1.37 -19.67 -6.74
C ARG A 62 1.71 -18.33 -7.36
N PHE A 63 2.91 -17.84 -7.08
CA PHE A 63 3.45 -16.63 -7.67
C PHE A 63 4.19 -16.94 -8.97
N ASP A 64 3.93 -16.15 -10.00
CA ASP A 64 4.64 -16.27 -11.27
C ASP A 64 6.07 -15.74 -11.14
N GLU A 65 7.04 -16.63 -11.26
CA GLU A 65 8.48 -16.32 -11.18
C GLU A 65 8.94 -15.35 -12.28
N ALA A 66 8.20 -15.24 -13.38
CA ALA A 66 8.48 -14.25 -14.41
C ALA A 66 8.14 -12.81 -13.98
N GLN A 67 7.26 -12.63 -12.98
CA GLN A 67 6.79 -11.31 -12.53
C GLN A 67 7.41 -10.85 -11.20
N THR A 68 8.08 -11.76 -10.50
CA THR A 68 8.67 -11.52 -9.18
C THR A 68 10.18 -11.76 -9.19
N LEU A 69 10.88 -11.11 -8.29
CA LEU A 69 12.28 -11.35 -7.97
C LEU A 69 12.46 -12.78 -7.43
N PRO A 70 13.67 -13.35 -7.61
CA PRO A 70 13.97 -14.72 -7.19
C PRO A 70 14.06 -14.89 -5.67
N TRP A 71 14.16 -13.80 -4.91
CA TRP A 71 14.28 -13.87 -3.45
C TRP A 71 12.95 -14.25 -2.80
N ARG A 72 13.00 -15.31 -1.97
CA ARG A 72 11.83 -15.85 -1.28
C ARG A 72 12.08 -15.93 0.23
N VAL A 73 11.07 -15.62 1.02
CA VAL A 73 11.06 -15.80 2.48
C VAL A 73 9.83 -16.62 2.86
N ALA A 74 10.04 -17.74 3.54
CA ALA A 74 8.98 -18.69 3.91
C ALA A 74 8.10 -19.17 2.73
N GLY A 75 8.63 -19.15 1.51
CA GLY A 75 7.93 -19.53 0.27
C GLY A 75 7.31 -18.38 -0.51
N LEU A 76 7.28 -17.16 0.06
CA LEU A 76 6.70 -15.98 -0.58
C LEU A 76 7.76 -15.08 -1.23
N PRO A 77 7.45 -14.41 -2.36
CA PRO A 77 8.23 -13.30 -2.89
C PRO A 77 8.51 -12.23 -1.83
N LEU A 78 9.68 -11.60 -1.89
CA LEU A 78 9.98 -10.47 -1.02
C LEU A 78 8.99 -9.31 -1.26
N GLU A 79 8.55 -9.14 -2.49
CA GLU A 79 7.55 -8.16 -2.90
C GLU A 79 6.19 -8.42 -2.27
N GLU A 80 5.80 -9.68 -2.08
CA GLU A 80 4.55 -10.03 -1.42
C GLU A 80 4.59 -9.62 0.06
N ILE A 81 5.74 -9.82 0.72
CA ILE A 81 5.92 -9.36 2.10
C ILE A 81 5.90 -7.83 2.16
N ALA A 82 6.53 -7.16 1.18
CA ALA A 82 6.50 -5.71 1.06
C ALA A 82 5.08 -5.19 0.79
N PHE A 83 4.25 -5.91 0.04
CA PHE A 83 2.86 -5.57 -0.25
C PHE A 83 2.04 -5.41 1.05
N PHE A 84 2.19 -6.34 2.01
CA PHE A 84 1.52 -6.25 3.32
C PHE A 84 1.97 -5.07 4.19
N VAL A 85 3.03 -4.36 3.81
CA VAL A 85 3.46 -3.11 4.44
C VAL A 85 3.05 -1.89 3.63
N VAL A 86 3.28 -1.92 2.32
CA VAL A 86 3.06 -0.81 1.38
C VAL A 86 1.57 -0.49 1.27
N ILE A 87 0.70 -1.49 1.17
CA ILE A 87 -0.74 -1.25 0.99
C ILE A 87 -1.40 -0.65 2.24
N PRO A 88 -1.18 -1.16 3.47
CA PRO A 88 -1.70 -0.50 4.66
C PRO A 88 -1.13 0.92 4.84
N LEU A 89 0.14 1.14 4.51
CA LEU A 89 0.74 2.48 4.54
C LEU A 89 0.04 3.42 3.54
N ALA A 90 -0.15 2.99 2.30
CA ALA A 90 -0.83 3.75 1.26
C ALA A 90 -2.27 4.10 1.68
N ALA A 91 -2.98 3.16 2.30
CA ALA A 91 -4.33 3.38 2.83
C ALA A 91 -4.35 4.45 3.93
N VAL A 92 -3.44 4.37 4.90
CA VAL A 92 -3.32 5.36 6.00
C VAL A 92 -3.00 6.75 5.46
N LEU A 93 -2.04 6.86 4.53
CA LEU A 93 -1.66 8.14 3.93
C LEU A 93 -2.83 8.76 3.16
N THR A 94 -3.54 7.96 2.37
CA THR A 94 -4.71 8.41 1.61
C THR A 94 -5.83 8.85 2.54
N TYR A 95 -6.13 8.08 3.59
CA TYR A 95 -7.15 8.43 4.58
C TYR A 95 -6.84 9.76 5.28
N GLU A 96 -5.60 9.94 5.74
CA GLU A 96 -5.18 11.18 6.41
C GLU A 96 -5.13 12.37 5.44
N ALA A 97 -4.79 12.16 4.16
CA ALA A 97 -4.89 13.18 3.13
C ALA A 97 -6.33 13.63 2.90
N VAL A 98 -7.28 12.70 2.74
CA VAL A 98 -8.72 13.01 2.59
C VAL A 98 -9.25 13.72 3.82
N ARG A 99 -8.87 13.28 5.02
CA ARG A 99 -9.24 13.92 6.28
C ARG A 99 -8.70 15.34 6.38
N ALA A 100 -7.44 15.57 5.96
CA ALA A 100 -6.84 16.90 5.92
C ALA A 100 -7.53 17.80 4.88
N ALA A 101 -7.85 17.27 3.70
CA ALA A 101 -8.58 18.00 2.66
C ALA A 101 -9.97 18.44 3.15
N ARG A 102 -10.73 17.55 3.79
CA ARG A 102 -12.06 17.86 4.37
C ARG A 102 -11.99 18.91 5.48
N ARG A 103 -10.92 18.96 6.26
CA ARG A 103 -10.72 20.00 7.29
C ARG A 103 -10.38 21.37 6.69
N ARG A 104 -9.79 21.41 5.49
CA ARG A 104 -9.48 22.66 4.77
C ARG A 104 -10.68 23.26 4.05
N ASP A 105 -11.78 22.53 3.92
CA ASP A 105 -13.05 23.02 3.38
C ASP A 105 -14.15 23.06 4.48
N PRO A 106 -14.19 24.13 5.30
CA PRO A 106 -15.18 24.26 6.36
C PRO A 106 -16.61 24.49 5.84
N ALA A 107 -16.77 24.78 4.54
CA ALA A 107 -18.04 25.27 3.98
C ALA A 107 -18.97 24.17 3.46
N GLY A 108 -18.50 22.92 3.31
CA GLY A 108 -19.33 21.80 2.83
C GLY A 108 -20.03 22.08 1.49
N ARG A 109 -19.44 22.95 0.66
CA ARG A 109 -20.07 23.39 -0.58
C ARG A 109 -20.13 22.18 -1.54
N PRO A 110 -21.31 21.78 -2.04
CA PRO A 110 -21.39 20.70 -3.02
C PRO A 110 -20.56 21.06 -4.26
N PRO A 111 -20.03 20.05 -4.99
CA PRO A 111 -19.27 20.32 -6.19
C PRO A 111 -20.14 21.15 -7.13
N GLN A 112 -19.68 22.36 -7.47
CA GLN A 112 -20.34 23.18 -8.47
C GLN A 112 -20.19 22.45 -9.80
N LEU A 113 -21.19 21.65 -10.15
CA LEU A 113 -21.42 21.19 -11.50
C LEU A 113 -21.48 22.47 -12.33
N ARG A 114 -20.44 22.72 -13.13
CA ARG A 114 -20.49 23.74 -14.16
C ARG A 114 -21.59 23.28 -15.11
N GLU A 115 -22.79 23.83 -14.92
CA GLU A 115 -23.81 23.84 -15.97
C GLU A 115 -23.17 24.59 -17.15
N VAL A 116 -22.90 23.82 -18.19
CA VAL A 116 -22.56 24.29 -19.53
C VAL A 116 -23.86 24.38 -20.31
#